data_AF-G0W541-F1
#
_entry.id   AF-G0W541-F1
#
_cell.length_a   1.000
_cell.length_b   1.000
_cell.length_c   1.000
_cell.angle_alpha   90.00
_cell.angle_beta   90.00
_cell.angle_gamma   90.00
#
_symmetry.space_group_name_H-M   'P 1'
#
loop_
_entity.id
_entity.type
_entity.pdbx_description
1 polymer ?
#
loop_
_entity_poly.entity_id
_entity_poly.type
_entity_poly.pdbx_seq_one_letter_code
_entity_poly.pdbx_strand_id
1 'polypeptide(L)'
;MSFFLNQYGSQDVSEEKLQIAEVQFDAMCTTFNNILKTCMEKCIPHEEYSEGDLTKGEICCIDRCVAKMHYSNRLIGAYVQSRGFGPSTHLRHIEQFKRDVPDADS
;
A
#
# COMPACT_ATOMS: atom_id res chain seq x y z
N MET A 1 3.07 -30.41 -34.59
CA MET A 1 2.81 -31.03 -33.27
C MET A 1 3.45 -30.19 -32.16
N SER A 2 2.99 -28.94 -31.97
CA SER A 2 3.59 -28.02 -30.98
C SER A 2 2.56 -27.17 -30.22
N PHE A 3 1.27 -27.51 -30.33
CA PHE A 3 0.18 -26.80 -29.64
C PHE A 3 -0.23 -27.46 -28.30
N PHE A 4 0.45 -28.54 -27.89
CA PHE A 4 0.12 -29.33 -26.70
C PHE A 4 0.98 -29.05 -25.45
N LEU A 5 1.89 -28.07 -25.50
CA LEU A 5 2.76 -27.69 -24.37
C LEU A 5 2.57 -26.24 -23.93
N ASN A 6 1.38 -25.67 -24.14
CA ASN A 6 1.06 -24.36 -23.57
C ASN A 6 0.25 -24.53 -22.28
N GLN A 7 0.95 -24.87 -21.19
CA GLN A 7 0.44 -24.89 -19.80
C GLN A 7 -0.19 -23.54 -19.38
N TYR A 8 0.03 -22.47 -20.16
CA TYR A 8 -0.43 -21.10 -19.87
C TYR A 8 -1.51 -20.59 -20.84
N GLY A 9 -1.96 -21.42 -21.80
CA GLY A 9 -2.89 -20.98 -22.86
C GLY A 9 -4.32 -20.66 -22.42
N SER A 10 -4.69 -20.91 -21.14
CA SER A 10 -6.04 -20.70 -20.62
C SER A 10 -6.02 -20.14 -19.19
N GLN A 11 -5.20 -19.11 -18.94
CA GLN A 11 -5.49 -18.20 -17.82
C GLN A 11 -6.70 -17.36 -18.23
N ASP A 12 -7.90 -17.84 -17.92
CA ASP A 12 -9.13 -17.04 -18.03
C ASP A 12 -8.96 -15.81 -17.12
N VAL A 13 -8.79 -14.65 -17.75
CA VAL A 13 -8.72 -13.36 -17.06
C VAL A 13 -10.13 -12.98 -16.67
N SER A 14 -10.55 -13.42 -15.49
CA SER A 14 -11.84 -13.01 -14.91
C SER A 14 -11.75 -11.56 -14.43
N GLU A 15 -12.69 -10.73 -14.86
CA GLU A 15 -12.79 -9.31 -14.49
C GLU A 15 -12.78 -9.08 -12.98
N GLU A 16 -13.46 -9.94 -12.20
CA GLU A 16 -13.44 -9.88 -10.73
C GLU A 16 -12.02 -10.03 -10.14
N LYS A 17 -11.21 -10.96 -10.68
CA LYS A 17 -9.82 -11.12 -10.22
C LYS A 17 -8.95 -9.92 -10.59
N LEU A 18 -9.24 -9.26 -11.71
CA LEU A 18 -8.56 -8.01 -12.09
C LEU A 18 -8.91 -6.89 -11.11
N GLN A 19 -10.19 -6.71 -10.77
CA GLN A 19 -10.63 -5.70 -9.81
C GLN A 19 -10.00 -5.92 -8.42
N ILE A 20 -9.94 -7.16 -7.95
CA ILE A 20 -9.27 -7.47 -6.68
C ILE A 20 -7.76 -7.16 -6.75
N ALA A 21 -7.11 -7.49 -7.87
CA ALA A 21 -5.69 -7.20 -8.07
C ALA A 21 -5.41 -5.69 -8.13
N GLU A 22 -6.30 -4.91 -8.73
CA GLU A 22 -6.22 -3.46 -8.79
C GLU A 22 -6.27 -2.84 -7.39
N VAL A 23 -7.24 -3.25 -6.57
CA VAL A 23 -7.36 -2.79 -5.17
C VAL A 23 -6.12 -3.18 -4.34
N GLN A 24 -5.57 -4.38 -4.55
CA GLN A 24 -4.34 -4.80 -3.87
C GLN A 24 -3.15 -3.94 -4.30
N PHE A 25 -3.05 -3.61 -5.59
CA PHE A 25 -2.01 -2.75 -6.11
C PHE A 25 -2.11 -1.34 -5.53
N ASP A 26 -3.31 -0.76 -5.46
CA ASP A 26 -3.55 0.56 -4.87
C ASP A 26 -3.18 0.60 -3.37
N ALA A 27 -3.50 -0.46 -2.63
CA ALA A 27 -3.09 -0.61 -1.25
C ALA A 27 -1.54 -0.63 -1.13
N MET A 28 -0.85 -1.39 -2.00
CA MET A 28 0.61 -1.43 -2.02
C MET A 28 1.21 -0.06 -2.38
N CYS A 29 0.68 0.61 -3.40
CA CYS A 29 1.10 1.96 -3.80
C CYS A 29 0.96 2.98 -2.67
N THR A 30 -0.16 2.95 -1.94
CA THR A 30 -0.38 3.82 -0.79
C THR A 30 0.67 3.60 0.29
N THR A 31 0.97 2.34 0.62
CA THR A 31 2.03 2.03 1.61
C THR A 31 3.41 2.45 1.14
N PHE A 32 3.73 2.25 -0.15
CA PHE A 32 5.00 2.66 -0.73
C PHE A 32 5.20 4.18 -0.67
N ASN A 33 4.18 4.96 -1.07
CA ASN A 33 4.23 6.41 -1.01
C ASN A 33 4.40 6.93 0.42
N ASN A 34 3.78 6.27 1.41
CA ASN A 34 3.95 6.61 2.82
C ASN A 34 5.39 6.32 3.31
N ILE A 35 5.95 5.15 2.95
CA ILE A 35 7.34 4.81 3.26
C ILE A 35 8.29 5.84 2.64
N LEU A 36 8.09 6.17 1.36
CA LEU A 36 8.90 7.14 0.63
C LEU A 36 8.90 8.49 1.33
N LYS A 37 7.71 9.05 1.60
CA LYS A 37 7.57 10.36 2.27
C LYS A 37 8.21 10.34 3.65
N THR A 38 7.96 9.31 4.45
CA THR A 38 8.46 9.26 5.82
C THR A 38 9.98 9.08 5.88
N CYS A 39 10.56 8.27 4.99
CA CYS A 39 12.01 8.10 4.97
C CYS A 39 12.74 9.30 4.37
N MET A 40 12.12 10.00 3.42
CA MET A 40 12.60 11.29 2.94
C MET A 40 12.66 12.30 4.10
N GLU A 41 11.57 12.48 4.85
CA GLU A 41 11.51 13.40 6.00
C GLU A 41 12.50 13.04 7.12
N LYS A 42 12.79 11.76 7.32
CA LYS A 42 13.68 11.32 8.41
C LYS A 42 15.17 11.32 8.07
N CYS A 43 15.51 11.03 6.82
CA CYS A 43 16.89 10.79 6.42
C CYS A 43 17.50 11.91 5.60
N ILE A 44 16.68 12.76 4.98
CA ILE A 44 17.14 13.87 4.14
C ILE A 44 16.87 15.18 4.90
N PRO A 45 17.91 15.96 5.23
CA PRO A 45 17.75 17.21 5.97
C PRO A 45 17.01 18.27 5.14
N HIS A 46 16.12 19.04 5.78
CA HIS A 46 15.32 20.07 5.13
C HIS A 46 16.01 21.44 5.03
N GLU A 47 16.99 21.70 5.89
CA GLU A 47 17.58 23.03 6.03
C GLU A 47 18.58 23.32 4.92
N GLU A 48 19.47 22.38 4.61
CA GLU A 48 20.51 22.57 3.58
C GLU A 48 20.85 21.25 2.86
N TYR A 49 20.83 21.31 1.53
CA TYR A 49 21.36 20.26 0.66
C TYR A 49 22.80 20.60 0.30
N SER A 50 23.76 19.83 0.80
CA SER A 50 25.18 20.07 0.55
C SER A 50 25.61 19.69 -0.87
N GLU A 51 25.00 18.65 -1.43
CA GLU A 51 25.33 18.08 -2.74
C GLU A 51 24.08 17.46 -3.38
N GLY A 52 24.11 17.21 -4.68
CA GLY A 52 22.99 16.63 -5.42
C GLY A 52 22.88 15.10 -5.30
N ASP A 53 24.00 14.44 -4.94
CA ASP A 53 24.05 13.02 -4.69
C ASP A 53 23.80 12.71 -3.22
N LEU A 54 23.32 11.49 -2.93
CA LEU A 54 23.12 11.06 -1.55
C LEU A 54 24.46 10.72 -0.90
N THR A 55 24.72 11.30 0.27
CA THR A 55 25.87 10.95 1.10
C THR A 55 25.75 9.50 1.59
N LYS A 56 26.89 8.87 1.94
CA LYS A 56 26.89 7.52 2.53
C LYS A 56 26.01 7.43 3.80
N GLY A 57 25.93 8.52 4.57
CA GLY A 57 25.10 8.60 5.78
C GLY A 57 23.61 8.53 5.45
N GLU A 58 23.16 9.27 4.44
CA GLU A 58 21.77 9.29 3.98
C GLU A 58 21.36 7.95 3.38
N ILE A 59 22.21 7.33 2.54
CA ILE A 59 21.96 6.00 1.97
C ILE A 59 21.78 4.96 3.09
N CYS A 60 22.71 4.91 4.05
CA CYS A 60 22.61 3.98 5.19
C CYS A 60 21.39 4.27 6.08
N CYS A 61 20.97 5.53 6.20
CA CYS A 61 19.76 5.91 6.93
C CYS A 61 18.52 5.39 6.21
N ILE A 62 18.42 5.58 4.88
CA ILE A 62 17.29 5.15 4.05
C ILE A 62 17.08 3.64 4.18
N ASP A 63 18.14 2.84 4.04
CA ASP A 63 18.06 1.37 4.19
C ASP A 63 17.46 0.95 5.55
N ARG A 64 17.95 1.58 6.63
CA ARG A 64 17.46 1.33 8.00
C ARG A 64 16.04 1.84 8.19
N CYS A 65 15.69 2.97 7.57
CA CYS A 65 14.37 3.57 7.68
C CYS A 65 13.33 2.69 7.03
N VAL A 66 13.56 2.24 5.79
CA VAL A 66 12.65 1.36 5.06
C VAL A 66 12.44 0.05 5.82
N ALA A 67 13.51 -0.57 6.33
CA ALA A 67 13.41 -1.79 7.13
C ALA A 67 12.52 -1.61 8.37
N LYS A 68 12.72 -0.51 9.12
CA LYS A 68 11.92 -0.19 10.32
C LYS A 68 10.47 0.15 9.97
N MET A 69 10.25 0.91 8.91
CA MET A 69 8.91 1.34 8.51
C MET A 69 8.10 0.18 8.00
N HIS A 70 8.68 -0.68 7.16
CA HIS A 70 8.00 -1.86 6.65
C HIS A 70 7.65 -2.84 7.78
N TYR A 71 8.55 -3.05 8.74
CA TYR A 71 8.26 -3.84 9.94
C TYR A 71 7.11 -3.23 10.75
N SER A 72 7.15 -1.92 10.99
CA SER A 72 6.08 -1.19 11.71
C SER A 72 4.73 -1.30 10.99
N ASN A 73 4.71 -1.13 9.67
CA ASN A 73 3.49 -1.25 8.85
C ASN A 73 2.86 -2.64 8.98
N ARG A 74 3.67 -3.70 8.93
CA ARG A 74 3.19 -5.08 9.11
C ARG A 74 2.67 -5.34 10.52
N LEU A 75 3.38 -4.86 11.54
CA LEU A 75 2.98 -5.00 12.95
C LEU A 75 1.65 -4.29 13.22
N ILE A 76 1.54 -3.03 12.78
CA ILE A 76 0.30 -2.25 12.92
C ILE A 76 -0.82 -2.92 12.15
N GLY A 77 -0.57 -3.40 10.92
CA GLY A 77 -1.55 -4.15 10.12
C GLY A 77 -2.13 -5.36 10.87
N ALA A 78 -1.28 -6.18 11.48
CA ALA A 78 -1.73 -7.31 12.30
C ALA A 78 -2.48 -6.86 13.57
N TYR A 79 -2.01 -5.80 14.21
CA TYR A 79 -2.64 -5.25 15.41
C TYR A 79 -4.05 -4.71 15.13
N VAL A 80 -4.22 -3.90 14.08
CA VAL A 80 -5.53 -3.31 13.74
C VAL A 80 -6.54 -4.40 13.35
N GLN A 81 -6.10 -5.45 12.67
CA GLN A 81 -6.92 -6.64 12.39
C GLN A 81 -7.33 -7.36 13.68
N SER A 82 -6.41 -7.56 14.62
CA SER A 82 -6.73 -8.19 15.92
C SER A 82 -7.74 -7.40 16.75
N ARG A 83 -7.84 -6.08 16.52
CA ARG A 83 -8.80 -5.19 17.18
C ARG A 83 -10.12 -5.04 16.41
N GLY A 84 -10.26 -5.62 15.22
CA GLY A 84 -11.46 -5.45 14.38
C GLY A 84 -11.60 -4.04 13.80
N PHE A 85 -10.49 -3.33 13.61
CA PHE A 85 -10.47 -2.03 12.94
C PHE A 85 -10.81 -2.25 11.46
N GLY A 86 -11.94 -1.72 11.02
CA GLY A 86 -12.39 -1.80 9.63
C GLY A 86 -13.37 -0.68 9.27
N PRO A 87 -13.72 -0.54 7.98
CA PRO A 87 -14.61 0.51 7.50
C PRO A 87 -15.94 0.58 8.26
N SER A 88 -16.61 -0.56 8.46
CA SER A 88 -17.89 -0.64 9.18
C SER A 88 -17.77 -0.30 10.68
N THR A 89 -16.60 -0.53 11.29
CA THR A 89 -16.42 -0.27 12.72
C THR A 89 -16.14 1.21 13.02
N HIS A 90 -15.35 1.86 12.16
CA HIS A 90 -14.81 3.20 12.43
C HIS A 90 -15.31 4.31 11.51
N LEU A 91 -15.86 4.02 10.33
CA LEU A 91 -16.37 5.02 9.40
C LEU A 91 -17.89 5.21 9.53
N ARG A 92 -18.35 5.61 10.72
CA ARG A 92 -19.78 5.79 11.04
C ARG A 92 -20.51 6.79 10.13
N HIS A 93 -19.81 7.79 9.63
CA HIS A 93 -20.39 8.78 8.71
C HIS A 93 -20.75 8.17 7.35
N ILE A 94 -20.02 7.15 6.89
CA ILE A 94 -20.34 6.43 5.66
C ILE A 94 -21.59 5.58 5.86
N GLU A 95 -21.74 4.93 7.03
CA GLU A 95 -22.97 4.19 7.36
C GLU A 95 -24.19 5.11 7.36
N GLN A 96 -24.04 6.33 7.89
CA GLN A 96 -25.11 7.33 7.87
C GLN A 96 -25.46 7.74 6.43
N PHE A 97 -24.47 8.00 5.58
CA PHE A 97 -24.71 8.32 4.16
C PHE A 97 -25.41 7.18 3.41
N LYS A 98 -24.98 5.92 3.61
CA LYS A 98 -25.62 4.75 2.98
C LYS A 98 -27.09 4.57 3.39
N ARG A 99 -27.44 4.97 4.62
CA ARG A 99 -28.85 4.98 5.07
C ARG A 99 -29.66 6.07 4.36
N ASP A 100 -29.07 7.24 4.19
CA ASP A 100 -29.75 8.41 3.67
C ASP A 100 -29.83 8.40 2.11
N VAL A 101 -28.93 7.66 1.43
CA VAL A 101 -28.92 7.42 -0.03
C VAL A 101 -28.62 5.93 -0.33
N PRO A 102 -29.64 5.06 -0.43
CA PRO A 102 -29.45 3.61 -0.56
C PRO A 102 -28.93 3.13 -1.93
N ASP A 103 -29.05 3.93 -2.99
CA ASP A 103 -28.71 3.55 -4.38
C ASP A 103 -27.36 4.13 -4.88
N ALA A 104 -26.48 4.62 -3.99
CA ALA A 104 -25.24 5.31 -4.40
C ALA A 104 -24.07 4.37 -4.79
N ASP A 105 -24.26 3.06 -4.78
CA ASP A 105 -23.23 2.03 -5.03
C ASP A 105 -23.40 1.34 -6.42
N SER A 106 -24.25 1.87 -7.31
CA SER A 106 -24.45 1.36 -8.69
C SER A 106 -23.55 2.01 -9.73
#